data_AF-A0A1J4SNZ0-F1
#
_entry.id   AF-A0A1J4SNZ0-F1
#
_cell.length_a   1.000
_cell.length_b   1.000
_cell.length_c   1.000
_cell.angle_alpha   90.00
_cell.angle_beta   90.00
_cell.angle_gamma   90.00
#
_symmetry.space_group_name_H-M   'P 1'
#
loop_
_entity.id
_entity.type
_entity.pdbx_description
1 polymer ?
#
loop_
_entity_poly.entity_id
_entity_poly.type
_entity_poly.pdbx_seq_one_letter_code
_entity_poly.pdbx_strand_id
1 'polypeptide(L)' 'MKQVPALEIAMGLTFAFMGWTGVHDGEMYRWGVAIMYPRIFGWLLIVIGVAIPVEVYLRRSRQSKDK' A
#
# COMPACT_ATOMS: atom_id res chain seq x y z
N MET A 1 0.42 10.99 -22.75
CA MET A 1 0.96 10.09 -21.71
C MET A 1 0.56 10.66 -20.36
N LYS A 2 -0.63 10.31 -19.85
CA LYS A 2 -1.06 10.71 -18.51
C LYS A 2 -0.15 9.94 -17.55
N GLN A 3 0.80 10.66 -16.95
CA GLN A 3 1.66 10.14 -15.91
C GLN A 3 0.73 9.55 -14.85
N VAL A 4 0.75 8.23 -14.69
CA VAL A 4 0.43 7.66 -13.38
C VAL A 4 1.34 8.44 -12.43
N PRO A 5 0.79 9.23 -11.50
CA PRO A 5 1.64 10.06 -10.66
C PRO A 5 2.57 9.08 -9.98
N ALA A 6 3.88 9.15 -10.26
CA ALA A 6 4.86 8.26 -9.67
C ALA A 6 4.73 8.26 -8.13
N LEU A 7 4.16 9.34 -7.60
CA LEU A 7 3.67 9.53 -6.24
C LEU A 7 2.69 8.44 -5.74
N GLU A 8 1.69 8.01 -6.51
CA GLU A 8 0.73 6.96 -6.09
C GLU A 8 1.42 5.60 -5.95
N ILE A 9 2.32 5.28 -6.90
CA ILE A 9 3.11 4.05 -6.84
C ILE A 9 4.09 4.12 -5.65
N ALA A 10 4.74 5.25 -5.44
CA ALA A 10 5.64 5.46 -4.31
C ALA A 10 4.90 5.38 -2.97
N MET A 11 3.69 5.94 -2.86
CA MET A 11 2.83 5.79 -1.69
C MET A 11 2.48 4.33 -1.41
N GLY A 12 2.04 3.59 -2.45
CA GLY A 12 1.70 2.17 -2.30
C GLY A 12 2.90 1.34 -1.81
N LEU A 13 4.08 1.57 -2.38
CA LEU A 13 5.34 0.96 -1.95
C LEU A 13 5.69 1.31 -0.49
N THR A 14 5.49 2.55 -0.09
CA THR A 14 5.79 3.01 1.28
C THR A 14 4.88 2.34 2.30
N PHE A 15 3.58 2.20 1.98
CA PHE A 15 2.63 1.46 2.81
C PHE A 15 2.98 -0.03 2.90
N ALA A 16 3.37 -0.66 1.79
CA ALA A 16 3.81 -2.04 1.79
C ALA A 16 5.07 -2.25 2.63
N PHE A 17 6.03 -1.33 2.55
CA PHE A 17 7.26 -1.38 3.33
C PHE A 17 7.00 -1.20 4.83
N MET A 18 6.19 -0.21 5.22
CA MET A 18 5.77 -0.05 6.63
C MET A 18 5.02 -1.28 7.15
N GLY A 19 4.13 -1.85 6.33
CA GLY A 19 3.44 -3.07 6.70
C GLY A 19 4.38 -4.25 6.90
N TRP A 20 5.39 -4.39 6.03
CA TRP A 20 6.42 -5.42 6.12
C TRP A 20 7.23 -5.33 7.41
N THR A 21 7.69 -4.14 7.79
CA THR A 21 8.44 -3.96 9.05
C THR A 21 7.59 -4.33 10.26
N GLY A 22 6.29 -3.98 10.25
CA GLY A 22 5.37 -4.38 11.32
C GLY A 22 5.08 -5.87 11.42
N VAL A 23 5.09 -6.58 10.29
CA VAL A 23 4.94 -8.04 10.26
C VAL A 23 6.22 -8.72 10.76
N HIS A 24 7.39 -8.22 10.33
CA HIS A 24 8.69 -8.84 10.62
C HIS A 24 9.14 -8.60 12.06
N ASP A 25 9.10 -7.35 12.53
CA ASP A 25 9.57 -7.00 13.88
C ASP A 25 8.53 -7.36 14.95
N GLY A 26 7.27 -7.58 14.55
CA GLY A 26 6.21 -7.98 15.47
C GLY A 26 5.83 -6.89 16.49
N GLU A 27 6.37 -5.68 16.32
CA GLU A 27 6.09 -4.52 17.14
C GLU A 27 5.80 -3.32 16.23
N MET A 28 4.65 -2.67 16.46
CA MET A 28 4.32 -1.40 15.83
C MET A 28 3.79 -0.44 16.88
N TYR A 29 4.33 0.76 16.88
CA TYR A 29 3.92 1.83 17.78
C TYR A 29 3.35 2.97 16.96
N ARG A 30 2.16 3.44 17.34
CA ARG A 30 1.58 4.65 16.80
C ARG A 30 1.44 5.66 17.94
N TRP A 31 2.21 6.75 17.87
CA TRP A 31 2.22 7.80 18.89
C TRP A 31 2.45 7.26 20.32
N GLY A 32 3.36 6.30 20.46
CA GLY A 32 3.68 5.65 21.74
C GLY A 32 2.70 4.57 22.18
N VAL A 33 1.61 4.32 21.43
CA VAL A 33 0.67 3.24 21.72
C VAL A 33 1.04 2.01 20.89
N ALA A 34 1.28 0.89 21.57
CA ALA A 34 1.50 -0.39 20.92
C ALA A 34 0.22 -0.82 20.20
N ILE A 35 0.35 -1.19 18.92
CA ILE A 35 -0.75 -1.76 18.17
C ILE A 35 -0.96 -3.19 18.68
N MET A 36 -2.17 -3.51 19.16
CA MET A 36 -2.49 -4.79 19.79
C MET A 36 -2.22 -6.01 18.88
N TYR A 37 -2.37 -5.82 17.56
CA TYR A 37 -2.08 -6.83 16.54
C TYR A 37 -1.19 -6.27 15.43
N PRO A 38 0.11 -6.09 15.69
CA PRO A 38 1.03 -5.42 14.78
C PRO A 38 1.21 -6.22 13.48
N ARG A 39 1.19 -7.56 13.57
CA ARG A 39 1.22 -8.45 12.41
C ARG A 39 -0.02 -8.31 11.51
N ILE A 40 -1.22 -8.32 12.09
CA ILE A 40 -2.48 -8.20 11.32
C ILE A 40 -2.56 -6.82 10.67
N PHE A 41 -2.19 -5.78 11.43
CA PHE A 41 -2.15 -4.41 10.93
C PHE A 41 -1.12 -4.24 9.81
N GLY A 42 0.06 -4.86 9.94
CA GLY A 42 1.09 -4.85 8.91
C GLY A 42 0.65 -5.56 7.62
N TRP A 43 -0.03 -6.71 7.73
CA TRP A 43 -0.64 -7.38 6.57
C TRP A 43 -1.70 -6.50 5.88
N LEU A 44 -2.53 -5.80 6.65
CA LEU A 44 -3.50 -4.82 6.13
C LEU A 44 -2.82 -3.70 5.36
N LEU A 45 -1.73 -3.15 5.89
CA LEU A 45 -0.93 -2.11 5.22
C LEU A 45 -0.32 -2.62 3.90
N ILE A 46 0.18 -3.85 3.87
CA ILE A 46 0.69 -4.48 2.64
C ILE A 46 -0.42 -4.62 1.61
N VAL A 47 -1.58 -5.15 2.01
CA VAL A 47 -2.73 -5.34 1.10
C VAL A 47 -3.19 -3.99 0.52
N ILE A 48 -3.30 -2.95 1.34
CA ILE A 48 -3.68 -1.61 0.89
C ILE A 48 -2.60 -1.04 -0.04
N GLY A 49 -1.32 -1.18 0.32
CA GLY A 49 -0.19 -0.72 -0.48
C GLY A 49 -0.13 -1.33 -1.87
N VAL A 50 -0.52 -2.60 -2.02
CA VAL A 50 -0.61 -3.31 -3.30
C VAL A 50 -1.93 -3.01 -4.04
N ALA A 51 -3.03 -2.78 -3.32
CA ALA A 51 -4.33 -2.47 -3.93
C ALA A 51 -4.30 -1.15 -4.73
N ILE A 52 -3.57 -0.14 -4.25
CA ILE A 52 -3.43 1.17 -4.92
C ILE A 52 -2.88 1.03 -6.35
N PRO A 53 -1.69 0.44 -6.59
CA PRO A 53 -1.17 0.26 -7.95
C PRO A 53 -2.03 -0.67 -8.81
N VAL A 54 -2.73 -1.64 -8.20
CA VAL A 54 -3.66 -2.52 -8.92
C VAL A 54 -4.89 -1.73 -9.43
N GLU A 55 -5.50 -0.89 -8.59
CA GLU A 55 -6.61 -0.02 -9.02
C GLU A 55 -6.17 0.95 -10.14
N VAL A 56 -4.99 1.55 -9.99
CA VAL A 56 -4.41 2.44 -11.01
C VAL A 56 -4.20 1.69 -12.33
N TYR A 57 -3.69 0.45 -12.27
CA TYR A 57 -3.52 -0.40 -13.45
C TYR A 57 -4.86 -0.78 -14.10
N LEU A 58 -5.87 -1.14 -13.30
CA LEU A 58 -7.21 -1.47 -13.79
C LEU A 58 -7.91 -0.28 -14.44
N ARG A 59 -7.80 0.93 -13.85
CA ARG A 59 -8.31 2.17 -14.46
C ARG A 59 -7.62 2.47 -15.78
N ARG A 60 -6.30 2.25 -15.87
CA ARG A 60 -5.53 2.38 -17.11
C ARG A 60 -5.98 1.39 -18.19
N SER A 61 -6.24 0.14 -17.80
CA SER A 61 -6.76 -0.90 -18.69
C SER A 61 -8.14 -0.54 -19.26
N ARG A 62 -9.06 -0.04 -18.42
CA ARG A 62 -10.38 0.41 -18.86
C ARG A 62 -10.30 1.59 -19.85
N GLN A 63 -9.43 2.57 -19.61
CA GLN A 63 -9.26 3.69 -20.55
C GLN A 63 -8.65 3.29 -21.91
N SER A 64 -7.88 2.20 -21.97
CA SER A 64 -7.34 1.70 -23.24
C SER A 64 -8.37 0.96 -24.09
N LYS A 65 -9.50 0.56 -23.50
CA LYS A 65 -10.55 -0.21 -24.17
C LYS A 65 -11.68 0.67 -24.74
N ASP A 66 -11.70 1.95 -24.36
CA ASP A 66 -12.70 2.96 -24.75
C ASP A 66 -12.18 3.90 -25.86
N LYS A 67 -11.00 3.61 -26.44
CA LYS A 67 -10.43 4.26 -27.62
C LYS A 67 -10.37 3.29 -28.78
#